data_AF-A0A2T5XVF3-F1
#
_entry.id   AF-A0A2T5XVF3-F1
#
_cell.length_a   1.000
_cell.length_b   1.000
_cell.length_c   1.000
_cell.angle_alpha   90.00
_cell.angle_beta   90.00
_cell.angle_gamma   90.00
#
_symmetry.space_group_name_H-M   'P 1'
#
loop_
_entity.id
_entity.type
_entity.pdbx_description
1 polymer ?
#
loop_
_entity_poly.entity_id
_entity_poly.type
_entity_poly.pdbx_seq_one_letter_code
_entity_poly.pdbx_strand_id
1 'polypeptide(L)' 'MFIGSIGAFIGVAVFVAYIPQIMANLEGHKAQPWQPLFAAGSCLIWVVYGWTKEPKPDYILIIPNLVGVVLGFLTFITSL' A
#
# COMPACT_ATOMS: atom_id res chain seq x y z
N MET A 1 -9.70 17.43 8.42
CA MET A 1 -8.49 17.74 7.63
C MET A 1 -7.21 17.25 8.31
N PHE A 2 -7.02 17.50 9.62
CA PHE A 2 -5.79 17.09 10.35
C PHE A 2 -5.59 15.56 10.42
N ILE A 3 -6.64 14.81 10.81
CA ILE A 3 -6.60 13.34 10.92
C ILE A 3 -6.34 12.68 9.55
N GLY A 4 -6.95 13.20 8.49
CA GLY A 4 -6.73 12.71 7.12
C GLY A 4 -5.28 12.90 6.65
N SER A 5 -4.66 14.04 6.98
CA SER A 5 -3.26 14.32 6.63
C SER A 5 -2.29 13.39 7.39
N ILE A 6 -2.58 13.11 8.66
CA ILE A 6 -1.82 12.15 9.47
C ILE A 6 -2.00 10.73 8.91
N GLY A 7 -3.22 10.34 8.53
CA GLY A 7 -3.51 9.06 7.90
C GLY A 7 -2.76 8.88 6.57
N ALA A 8 -2.68 9.93 5.75
CA ALA A 8 -1.89 9.90 4.51
C ALA A 8 -0.39 9.75 4.79
N PHE A 9 0.15 10.47 5.78
CA PHE A 9 1.57 10.38 6.15
C PHE A 9 1.94 9.00 6.70
N ILE A 10 1.12 8.44 7.59
CA ILE A 10 1.32 7.08 8.13
C ILE A 10 1.18 6.04 7.02
N GLY A 11 0.20 6.19 6.12
CA GLY A 11 0.05 5.32 4.95
C GLY A 11 1.31 5.29 4.10
N VAL A 12 1.87 6.45 3.76
CA VAL A 12 3.15 6.53 3.03
C VAL A 12 4.28 5.86 3.81
N ALA A 13 4.39 6.08 5.12
CA ALA A 13 5.46 5.48 5.95
C ALA A 13 5.40 3.94 5.97
N VAL A 14 4.21 3.35 6.03
CA VAL A 14 4.03 1.88 5.96
C VAL A 14 4.52 1.34 4.62
N PHE A 15 4.26 2.06 3.52
CA PHE A 15 4.70 1.59 2.21
C PHE A 15 6.19 1.85 1.92
N VAL A 16 6.78 2.88 2.51
CA VAL A 16 8.24 3.07 2.48
C VAL A 16 8.96 1.88 3.13
N ALA A 17 8.36 1.22 4.14
CA ALA A 17 8.92 0.02 4.74
C ALA A 17 8.98 -1.19 3.79
N TYR A 18 8.22 -1.19 2.68
CA TYR A 18 8.34 -2.23 1.65
C TYR A 18 9.58 -2.08 0.76
N ILE A 19 10.15 -0.88 0.64
CA ILE A 19 11.36 -0.64 -0.17
C ILE A 19 12.54 -1.51 0.28
N PRO A 20 12.95 -1.51 1.57
CA PRO A 20 14.03 -2.38 2.01
C PRO A 20 13.68 -3.87 1.89
N GLN A 21 12.40 -4.23 2.00
CA GLN A 21 11.95 -5.62 1.82
C GLN A 21 12.06 -6.07 0.36
N ILE A 22 11.74 -5.20 -0.60
CA ILE A 22 11.95 -5.42 -2.03
C ILE A 22 13.45 -5.59 -2.32
N MET A 23 14.31 -4.74 -1.74
CA MET A 23 15.76 -4.87 -1.91
C MET A 23 16.27 -6.21 -1.37
N ALA A 24 15.87 -6.60 -0.16
CA ALA A 24 16.25 -7.88 0.44
C ALA A 24 15.78 -9.09 -0.40
N ASN A 25 14.56 -9.03 -0.94
CA ASN A 25 14.04 -10.04 -1.85
C ASN A 25 14.92 -10.21 -3.10
N LEU A 26 15.35 -9.09 -3.71
CA LEU A 26 16.22 -9.07 -4.89
C LEU A 26 17.64 -9.55 -4.58
N GLU A 27 18.13 -9.34 -3.35
CA GLU A 27 19.41 -9.86 -2.85
C GLU A 27 19.36 -11.37 -2.53
N GLY A 28 18.19 -12.01 -2.69
CA GLY A 28 17.99 -13.44 -2.48
C GLY A 28 17.44 -13.79 -1.09
N HIS A 29 17.24 -12.81 -0.21
CA HIS A 29 16.58 -12.97 1.09
C HIS A 29 15.07 -12.81 0.95
N LYS A 30 14.43 -13.77 0.28
CA LYS A 30 12.98 -13.72 0.02
C LYS A 30 12.17 -13.72 1.32
N ALA A 31 11.37 -12.69 1.50
CA ALA A 31 10.39 -12.58 2.57
C ALA A 31 9.13 -13.40 2.26
N GLN A 32 8.21 -13.49 3.22
CA GLN A 32 6.97 -14.21 3.03
C GLN A 32 6.03 -13.47 2.04
N PRO A 33 5.59 -14.10 0.93
CA PRO A 33 4.83 -13.42 -0.13
C PRO A 33 3.36 -13.12 0.22
N TRP A 34 2.75 -13.85 1.14
CA TRP A 34 1.29 -13.70 1.37
C TRP A 34 0.91 -12.44 2.14
N GLN A 35 1.73 -11.98 3.08
CA GLN A 35 1.50 -10.69 3.76
C GLN A 35 1.39 -9.51 2.79
N PRO A 36 2.36 -9.27 1.90
CA PRO A 36 2.27 -8.16 0.94
C PRO A 36 1.12 -8.35 -0.07
N LEU A 37 0.76 -9.58 -0.43
CA LEU A 37 -0.38 -9.87 -1.31
C LEU A 37 -1.72 -9.49 -0.65
N PHE A 38 -1.97 -9.91 0.58
CA PHE A 38 -3.20 -9.57 1.31
C PHE A 38 -3.26 -8.07 1.63
N ALA A 39 -2.12 -7.46 1.95
CA ALA A 39 -2.03 -6.01 2.14
C ALA A 39 -2.40 -5.24 0.86
N ALA A 40 -1.86 -5.64 -0.29
CA ALA A 40 -2.20 -5.04 -1.59
C ALA A 40 -3.69 -5.21 -1.92
N GLY A 41 -4.27 -6.39 -1.65
CA GLY A 41 -5.70 -6.64 -1.84
C GLY A 41 -6.59 -5.76 -0.94
N SER A 42 -6.23 -5.61 0.33
CA SER A 42 -6.88 -4.69 1.27
C SER A 42 -6.83 -3.24 0.76
N CYS A 43 -5.64 -2.78 0.36
CA CYS A 43 -5.46 -1.42 -0.15
C CYS A 43 -6.31 -1.17 -1.42
N LEU A 44 -6.44 -2.17 -2.29
CA LEU A 44 -7.27 -2.06 -3.49
C LEU A 44 -8.75 -1.85 -3.14
N ILE A 45 -9.28 -2.56 -2.14
CA ILE A 45 -10.65 -2.36 -1.64
C ILE A 45 -10.82 -0.93 -1.13
N TRP A 46 -9.85 -0.39 -0.39
CA TRP A 46 -9.89 0.98 0.11
C TRP A 46 -9.81 2.04 -1.00
N VAL A 47 -9.04 1.79 -2.06
CA VAL A 47 -9.01 2.65 -3.26
C VAL A 47 -10.39 2.69 -3.91
N VAL A 48 -11.02 1.53 -4.14
CA VAL A 48 -12.36 1.45 -4.74
C VAL A 48 -13.38 2.14 -3.84
N TYR A 49 -13.36 1.86 -2.54
CA TYR A 49 -14.26 2.49 -1.57
C TYR A 49 -14.12 4.02 -1.52
N GLY A 50 -12.88 4.51 -1.52
CA GLY A 50 -12.59 5.95 -1.57
C GLY A 50 -13.10 6.60 -2.85
N TRP A 51 -13.07 5.87 -3.96
CA TRP A 51 -13.60 6.34 -5.26
C TRP A 51 -15.13 6.37 -5.30
N THR A 52 -15.79 5.39 -4.66
CA THR A 52 -17.27 5.33 -4.60
C THR A 52 -17.91 6.27 -3.58
N LYS A 53 -17.11 7.11 -2.88
CA LYS A 53 -17.64 8.10 -1.94
C LYS A 53 -18.27 9.29 -2.67
N GLU A 54 -19.54 9.57 -2.34
CA GLU A 54 -20.26 10.78 -2.74
C GLU A 54 -20.33 11.81 -1.59
N PRO A 55 -20.34 13.13 -1.87
CA PRO A 55 -20.43 13.80 -3.17
C PRO A 55 -19.08 14.00 -3.88
N LYS A 56 -17.94 13.68 -3.24
CA LYS A 56 -16.60 13.77 -3.83
C LYS A 56 -15.74 12.57 -3.39
N PRO A 57 -14.90 12.02 -4.30
CA PRO A 57 -13.94 10.98 -3.95
C PRO A 57 -13.02 11.40 -2.82
N ASP A 58 -12.72 10.46 -1.92
CA ASP A 58 -11.82 10.69 -0.80
C ASP A 58 -10.36 10.49 -1.23
N TYR A 59 -9.79 11.50 -1.87
CA TYR A 59 -8.41 11.46 -2.37
C TYR A 59 -7.37 11.25 -1.26
N ILE A 60 -7.67 11.68 -0.03
CA ILE A 60 -6.78 11.50 1.12
C ILE A 60 -6.68 10.01 1.49
N LEU A 61 -7.76 9.25 1.27
CA LEU A 61 -7.77 7.80 1.42
C LEU A 61 -7.19 7.08 0.19
N ILE A 62 -7.56 7.52 -1.02
CA ILE A 62 -7.19 6.86 -2.28
C ILE A 62 -5.67 6.88 -2.50
N ILE A 63 -5.03 8.05 -2.38
CA ILE A 63 -3.61 8.23 -2.72
C ILE A 63 -2.69 7.28 -1.94
N PRO A 64 -2.72 7.22 -0.59
CA PRO A 64 -1.84 6.32 0.14
C PRO A 64 -2.16 4.85 -0.16
N ASN A 65 -3.43 4.46 -0.24
CA ASN A 65 -3.79 3.07 -0.53
C ASN A 65 -3.37 2.66 -1.95
N LEU A 66 -3.42 3.55 -2.94
CA LEU A 66 -2.93 3.27 -4.29
C LEU A 66 -1.43 2.99 -4.30
N VAL A 67 -0.64 3.79 -3.58
CA VAL A 67 0.79 3.54 -3.37
C VAL A 67 1.00 2.16 -2.72
N GLY A 68 0.12 1.78 -1.79
CA GLY A 68 0.14 0.48 -1.14
C GLY A 68 -0.15 -0.71 -2.02
N VAL A 69 -1.10 -0.58 -2.93
CA VAL A 69 -1.35 -1.61 -3.95
C VAL A 69 -0.08 -1.85 -4.77
N VAL A 70 0.55 -0.78 -5.25
CA VAL A 70 1.75 -0.89 -6.10
C VAL A 70 2.91 -1.50 -5.33
N LEU A 71 3.27 -0.96 -4.16
CA LEU A 71 4.42 -1.43 -3.40
C LEU A 71 4.18 -2.81 -2.77
N GLY A 72 2.98 -3.11 -2.29
CA GLY A 72 2.61 -4.44 -1.81
C GLY A 72 2.68 -5.48 -2.92
N PHE A 73 2.16 -5.18 -4.12
CA PHE A 73 2.23 -6.11 -5.25
C PHE A 73 3.66 -6.32 -5.76
N LEU A 74 4.50 -5.28 -5.80
CA LEU A 74 5.92 -5.41 -6.12
C LEU A 74 6.68 -6.25 -5.09
N THR A 75 6.39 -6.07 -3.80
CA THR A 75 6.98 -6.89 -2.73
C THR A 75 6.57 -8.34 -2.86
N PHE A 76 5.31 -8.61 -3.23
CA PHE A 76 4.83 -9.95 -3.54
C PHE A 76 5.60 -10.56 -4.72
N ILE A 77 5.67 -9.88 -5.87
CA ILE A 77 6.39 -10.40 -7.05
C ILE A 77 7.86 -10.70 -6.73
N THR A 78 8.53 -9.82 -6.01
CA THR A 78 9.96 -10.00 -5.69
C THR A 78 10.20 -11.11 -4.67
N SER A 79 9.21 -11.45 -3.83
CA SER A 79 9.32 -12.55 -2.86
C SER A 79 8.96 -13.92 -3.42
N LEU A 80 8.50 -14.01 -4.67
CA LEU A 80 8.35 -15.27 -5.41
C LEU A 80 9.71 -15.79 -5.88
#